data_AF-A0A7V4DEN0-F1
#
_entry.id   AF-A0A7V4DEN0-F1
#
_cell.length_a   1.000
_cell.length_b   1.000
_cell.length_c   1.000
_cell.angle_alpha   90.00
_cell.angle_beta   90.00
_cell.angle_gamma   90.00
#
_symmetry.space_group_name_H-M   'P 1'
#
loop_
_entity.id
_entity.type
_entity.pdbx_description
1 polymer ?
#
loop_
_entity_poly.entity_id
_entity_poly.type
_entity_poly.pdbx_seq_one_letter_code
_entity_poly.pdbx_strand_id
1 'polypeptide(L)'
;MVDVTLKVGGAAGQGVQTVSEVLSLILARHGYYVFSIEDYQSRIRGGHTFTLLRVAEQWVSGGKGALDILVCLDEATYHLHRGEVKAGGVILGKTGNEAPGEDVRLLPLDFEGVALRLGNRVFANMVATGAVLAILGIGLEEAREYVRETFARKGPEIVAKNEEALEEGTRLVEASGLSSSPFLGGHQNPSRVSRRYLISGNEALGLGALLAGCTFYSAYPMTPSTGILNFLASRAEAYGLIVEQAEDEIAAINMAIGASYAGARAMTGTSGGGFCLMCEGLGLAAMTETPIVVIDAQRPGPSTGLPTRTAQGDLLFVLHASHDEFPRFVFAPRDPQEALNTVIRAFNLAEKYQVPAIILSDQYLADTRWSYDRLSCEERPIRPSLSWDGASPYRRYALTPDGISPRLFPGGEALVVADSDEHDERGHLTEDLALRKAMQEKRMRKLEVMRKEMRLPFVLEGKDATLIGWGSTWGVLLEVRKALGQKGKSIGVVHFSDLYPLPEGLRDFLKRFPNPVVVEQNFSGQLATLLEQETLLPFPKRICRYDGLPFLVEELVEQVAEVL
;
A
#
# COMPACT_ATOMS: atom_id res chain seq x y z
N MET A 1 -17.56 -19.20 12.38
CA MET A 1 -17.11 -17.83 12.07
C MET A 1 -17.05 -17.75 10.57
N VAL A 2 -17.65 -16.70 10.02
CA VAL A 2 -17.74 -16.52 8.57
C VAL A 2 -16.43 -15.93 8.05
N ASP A 3 -15.85 -16.59 7.06
CA ASP A 3 -14.63 -16.20 6.33
C ASP A 3 -14.73 -16.80 4.93
N VAL A 4 -15.18 -15.99 3.98
CA VAL A 4 -15.52 -16.39 2.62
C VAL A 4 -14.53 -15.73 1.67
N THR A 5 -13.90 -16.54 0.82
CA THR A 5 -12.99 -16.05 -0.21
C THR A 5 -13.61 -16.27 -1.59
N LEU A 6 -13.75 -15.20 -2.37
CA LEU A 6 -14.26 -15.26 -3.72
C LEU A 6 -13.29 -14.62 -4.71
N LYS A 7 -13.28 -15.13 -5.94
CA LYS A 7 -12.47 -14.58 -7.03
C LYS A 7 -13.37 -14.18 -8.18
N VAL A 8 -13.23 -12.95 -8.66
CA VAL A 8 -13.84 -12.50 -9.90
C VAL A 8 -12.75 -12.43 -10.95
N GLY A 9 -12.91 -13.14 -12.07
CA GLY A 9 -11.93 -13.14 -13.16
C GLY A 9 -12.57 -12.88 -14.52
N GLY A 10 -11.74 -12.40 -15.43
CA GLY A 10 -12.11 -12.17 -16.82
C GLY A 10 -11.01 -11.47 -17.61
N ALA A 11 -11.30 -11.14 -18.86
CA ALA A 11 -10.39 -10.37 -19.69
C ALA A 11 -10.35 -8.89 -19.28
N ALA A 12 -9.18 -8.25 -19.42
CA ALA A 12 -9.05 -6.82 -19.18
C ALA A 12 -10.05 -6.02 -20.04
N GLY A 13 -10.91 -5.24 -19.37
CA GLY A 13 -12.00 -4.48 -19.99
C GLY A 13 -13.40 -5.10 -19.85
N GLN A 14 -13.54 -6.33 -19.31
CA GLN A 14 -14.84 -6.96 -19.05
C GLN A 14 -15.49 -6.56 -17.72
N GLY A 15 -14.87 -5.67 -16.94
CA GLY A 15 -15.46 -5.14 -15.71
C GLY A 15 -15.17 -5.90 -14.42
N VAL A 16 -14.13 -6.75 -14.40
CA VAL A 16 -13.65 -7.47 -13.19
C VAL A 16 -13.49 -6.51 -12.00
N GLN A 17 -12.77 -5.40 -12.21
CA GLN A 17 -12.57 -4.40 -11.16
C GLN A 17 -13.91 -3.78 -10.74
N THR A 18 -14.75 -3.37 -11.68
CA THR A 18 -16.08 -2.79 -11.37
C THR A 18 -16.92 -3.72 -10.51
N VAL A 19 -17.05 -5.00 -10.87
CA VAL A 19 -17.82 -5.98 -10.07
C VAL A 19 -17.23 -6.08 -8.67
N SER A 20 -15.91 -6.18 -8.55
CA SER A 20 -15.23 -6.39 -7.27
C SER A 20 -15.29 -5.16 -6.37
N GLU A 21 -15.18 -3.95 -6.92
CA GLU A 21 -15.32 -2.70 -6.18
C GLU A 21 -16.74 -2.53 -5.62
N VAL A 22 -17.75 -2.80 -6.46
CA VAL A 22 -19.16 -2.72 -6.08
C VAL A 22 -19.45 -3.71 -4.95
N LEU A 23 -19.03 -4.97 -5.12
CA LEU A 23 -19.18 -6.00 -4.10
C LEU A 23 -18.48 -5.61 -2.79
N SER A 24 -17.22 -5.14 -2.88
CA SER A 24 -16.43 -4.74 -1.71
C SER A 24 -17.12 -3.63 -0.92
N LEU A 25 -17.64 -2.61 -1.61
CA LEU A 25 -18.34 -1.51 -0.97
C LEU A 25 -19.66 -1.96 -0.32
N ILE A 26 -20.48 -2.74 -1.03
CA ILE A 26 -21.75 -3.24 -0.49
C ILE A 26 -21.51 -4.10 0.75
N LEU A 27 -20.54 -5.02 0.69
CA LEU A 27 -20.21 -5.90 1.81
C LEU A 27 -19.66 -5.13 3.03
N ALA A 28 -18.85 -4.09 2.79
CA ALA A 28 -18.40 -3.18 3.84
C ALA A 28 -19.55 -2.34 4.43
N ARG A 29 -20.54 -1.94 3.62
CA ARG A 29 -21.79 -1.29 4.06
C ARG A 29 -22.76 -2.23 4.78
N HIS A 30 -22.62 -3.53 4.61
CA HIS A 30 -23.27 -4.56 5.44
C HIS A 30 -22.49 -4.89 6.72
N GLY A 31 -21.40 -4.16 6.98
CA GLY A 31 -20.60 -4.27 8.19
C GLY A 31 -19.60 -5.44 8.18
N TYR A 32 -19.39 -6.15 7.07
CA TYR A 32 -18.36 -7.17 6.98
C TYR A 32 -16.99 -6.57 6.79
N TYR A 33 -15.96 -7.22 7.34
CA TYR A 33 -14.60 -6.90 6.95
C TYR A 33 -14.32 -7.45 5.56
N VAL A 34 -13.93 -6.55 4.69
CA VAL A 34 -13.51 -6.78 3.32
C VAL A 34 -12.01 -6.56 3.20
N PHE A 35 -11.37 -7.46 2.45
CA PHE A 35 -9.98 -7.41 2.03
C PHE A 35 -9.90 -7.87 0.57
N SER A 36 -9.26 -7.11 -0.32
CA SER A 36 -9.20 -7.48 -1.75
C SER A 36 -7.82 -7.29 -2.37
N ILE A 37 -7.35 -8.30 -3.12
CA ILE A 37 -6.10 -8.26 -3.89
C ILE A 37 -6.46 -8.21 -5.38
N GLU A 38 -5.84 -7.29 -6.11
CA GLU A 38 -5.98 -7.19 -7.57
C GLU A 38 -4.78 -7.82 -8.27
N ASP A 39 -5.06 -8.57 -9.34
CA ASP A 39 -4.06 -9.17 -10.23
C ASP A 39 -4.37 -8.77 -11.67
N TYR A 40 -3.44 -8.04 -12.28
CA TYR A 40 -3.55 -7.62 -13.65
C TYR A 40 -2.21 -7.71 -14.36
N GLN A 41 -2.26 -7.77 -15.69
CA GLN A 41 -1.10 -7.78 -16.55
C GLN A 41 -0.80 -6.36 -17.03
N SER A 42 0.44 -6.09 -17.44
CA SER A 42 0.84 -4.83 -18.07
C SER A 42 0.27 -4.70 -19.50
N ARG A 43 -1.06 -4.74 -19.63
CA ARG A 43 -1.83 -4.71 -20.87
C ARG A 43 -3.12 -3.93 -20.64
N ILE A 44 -3.44 -3.01 -21.55
CA ILE A 44 -4.65 -2.17 -21.45
C ILE A 44 -5.92 -2.96 -21.84
N ARG A 45 -5.82 -3.90 -22.78
CA ARG A 45 -6.92 -4.77 -23.22
C ARG A 45 -6.43 -6.19 -23.45
N GLY A 46 -7.31 -7.15 -23.16
CA GLY A 46 -7.00 -8.58 -23.26
C GLY A 46 -6.00 -9.05 -22.19
N GLY A 47 -5.76 -10.35 -22.16
CA GLY A 47 -5.09 -10.99 -21.03
C GLY A 47 -6.05 -11.20 -19.86
N HIS A 48 -5.68 -12.13 -18.99
CA HIS A 48 -6.47 -12.50 -17.81
C HIS A 48 -6.16 -11.57 -16.65
N THR A 49 -7.20 -11.12 -15.96
CA THR A 49 -7.13 -10.36 -14.71
C THR A 49 -8.13 -10.93 -13.73
N PHE A 50 -7.81 -10.84 -12.44
CA PHE A 50 -8.75 -11.22 -11.39
C PHE A 50 -8.64 -10.29 -10.19
N THR A 51 -9.71 -10.27 -9.40
CA THR A 51 -9.69 -9.72 -8.05
C THR A 51 -10.06 -10.86 -7.09
N LEU A 52 -9.19 -11.08 -6.11
CA LEU A 52 -9.48 -11.96 -4.97
C LEU A 52 -10.09 -11.10 -3.87
N LEU A 53 -11.30 -11.43 -3.42
CA LEU A 53 -12.04 -10.74 -2.38
C LEU A 53 -12.28 -11.69 -1.21
N ARG A 54 -11.86 -11.29 -0.01
CA ARG A 54 -12.09 -12.01 1.24
C ARG A 54 -13.03 -11.21 2.12
N VAL A 55 -14.04 -11.88 2.64
CA VAL A 55 -15.14 -11.29 3.42
C VAL A 55 -15.28 -12.05 4.73
N ALA A 56 -15.23 -11.36 5.85
CA ALA A 56 -15.25 -12.00 7.17
C ALA A 56 -15.99 -11.17 8.23
N GLU A 57 -16.44 -11.85 9.29
CA GLU A 57 -16.99 -11.20 10.50
C GLU A 57 -15.91 -10.53 11.36
N GLN A 58 -14.66 -10.95 11.20
CA GLN A 58 -13.50 -10.41 11.90
C GLN A 58 -12.55 -9.75 10.92
N TRP A 59 -11.73 -8.83 11.42
CA TRP A 59 -10.70 -8.21 10.60
C TRP A 59 -9.76 -9.26 10.01
N VAL A 60 -9.51 -9.15 8.72
CA VAL A 60 -8.68 -10.04 7.91
C VAL A 60 -7.68 -9.21 7.12
N SER A 61 -6.48 -9.75 6.93
CA SER A 61 -5.35 -8.97 6.42
C SER A 61 -4.42 -9.72 5.48
N GLY A 62 -4.70 -10.98 5.17
CA GLY A 62 -3.91 -11.79 4.25
C GLY A 62 -4.78 -12.48 3.20
N GLY A 63 -4.21 -12.67 2.00
CA GLY A 63 -4.83 -13.40 0.91
C GLY A 63 -4.80 -14.92 1.15
N LYS A 64 -5.88 -15.60 0.76
CA LYS A 64 -5.99 -17.06 0.78
C LYS A 64 -6.11 -17.61 -0.63
N GLY A 65 -5.45 -18.73 -0.90
CA GLY A 65 -5.51 -19.37 -2.22
C GLY A 65 -6.82 -20.13 -2.48
N ALA A 66 -7.38 -20.77 -1.44
CA ALA A 66 -8.59 -21.58 -1.56
C ALA A 66 -9.86 -20.72 -1.66
N LEU A 67 -10.71 -21.02 -2.64
CA LEU A 67 -11.90 -20.24 -2.97
C LEU A 67 -13.20 -20.93 -2.51
N ASP A 68 -14.11 -20.15 -1.95
CA ASP A 68 -15.52 -20.48 -1.74
C ASP A 68 -16.34 -20.26 -3.02
N ILE A 69 -16.06 -19.16 -3.73
CA ILE A 69 -16.84 -18.73 -4.89
C ILE A 69 -15.91 -18.29 -6.03
N LEU A 70 -16.13 -18.78 -7.24
CA LEU A 70 -15.43 -18.32 -8.45
C LEU A 70 -16.42 -17.73 -9.46
N VAL A 71 -16.27 -16.45 -9.78
CA VAL A 71 -17.08 -15.71 -10.75
C VAL A 71 -16.31 -15.60 -12.05
N CYS A 72 -16.80 -16.28 -13.09
CA CYS A 72 -16.17 -16.36 -14.41
C CYS A 72 -16.88 -15.40 -15.38
N LEU A 73 -16.29 -14.23 -15.65
CA LEU A 73 -16.81 -13.33 -16.71
C LEU A 73 -16.45 -13.84 -18.12
N ASP A 74 -15.43 -14.69 -18.21
CA ASP A 74 -15.06 -15.45 -19.40
C ASP A 74 -14.71 -16.91 -19.06
N GLU A 75 -14.58 -17.74 -20.11
CA GLU A 75 -14.23 -19.15 -19.96
C GLU A 75 -12.77 -19.36 -19.52
N ALA A 76 -11.87 -18.42 -19.83
CA ALA A 76 -10.46 -18.52 -19.44
C ALA A 76 -10.32 -18.52 -17.90
N THR A 77 -11.12 -17.71 -17.21
CA THR A 77 -11.20 -17.70 -15.74
C THR A 77 -11.54 -19.07 -15.17
N TYR A 78 -12.49 -19.77 -15.78
CA TYR A 78 -12.86 -21.13 -15.37
C TYR A 78 -11.68 -22.09 -15.50
N HIS A 79 -11.02 -22.07 -16.65
CA HIS A 79 -9.89 -22.96 -16.92
C HIS A 79 -8.71 -22.72 -16.00
N LEU A 80 -8.43 -21.46 -15.66
CA LEU A 80 -7.30 -21.08 -14.82
C LEU A 80 -7.54 -21.36 -13.32
N HIS A 81 -8.77 -21.16 -12.82
CA HIS A 81 -9.01 -21.08 -11.37
C HIS A 81 -9.98 -22.12 -10.81
N ARG A 82 -10.65 -22.94 -11.63
CA ARG A 82 -11.61 -23.95 -11.10
C ARG A 82 -11.01 -24.91 -10.06
N GLY A 83 -9.71 -25.20 -10.16
CA GLY A 83 -8.99 -26.07 -9.24
C GLY A 83 -8.71 -25.46 -7.87
N GLU A 84 -8.89 -24.15 -7.73
CA GLU A 84 -8.71 -23.43 -6.46
C GLU A 84 -9.98 -23.45 -5.61
N VAL A 85 -11.13 -23.85 -6.18
CA VAL A 85 -12.42 -23.88 -5.50
C VAL A 85 -12.50 -25.13 -4.63
N LYS A 86 -12.74 -24.93 -3.32
CA LYS A 86 -12.81 -26.02 -2.34
C LYS A 86 -14.13 -26.77 -2.42
N ALA A 87 -14.16 -27.98 -1.86
CA ALA A 87 -15.37 -28.76 -1.68
C ALA A 87 -16.47 -27.95 -0.96
N GLY A 88 -17.71 -28.03 -1.45
CA GLY A 88 -18.85 -27.21 -1.04
C GLY A 88 -18.94 -25.83 -1.72
N GLY A 89 -17.90 -25.43 -2.47
CA GLY A 89 -17.81 -24.16 -3.17
C GLY A 89 -18.75 -24.04 -4.38
N VAL A 90 -18.79 -22.83 -4.96
CA VAL A 90 -19.65 -22.50 -6.10
C VAL A 90 -18.86 -21.83 -7.22
N ILE A 91 -19.11 -22.23 -8.46
CA ILE A 91 -18.61 -21.57 -9.66
C ILE A 91 -19.80 -21.03 -10.44
N LEU A 92 -19.75 -19.76 -10.84
CA LEU A 92 -20.80 -19.13 -11.64
C LEU A 92 -20.27 -18.30 -12.81
N GLY A 93 -21.07 -18.17 -13.87
CA GLY A 93 -20.75 -17.38 -15.06
C GLY A 93 -20.45 -18.24 -16.29
N LYS A 94 -19.50 -17.81 -17.14
CA LYS A 94 -19.10 -18.54 -18.34
C LYS A 94 -18.16 -19.69 -17.96
N THR A 95 -18.64 -20.92 -18.10
CA THR A 95 -17.94 -22.15 -17.68
C THR A 95 -17.53 -22.99 -18.89
N GLY A 96 -16.45 -23.77 -18.75
CA GLY A 96 -16.06 -24.77 -19.74
C GLY A 96 -16.80 -26.11 -19.57
N ASN A 97 -16.46 -27.08 -20.42
CA ASN A 97 -17.04 -28.44 -20.36
C ASN A 97 -16.34 -29.38 -19.37
N GLU A 98 -15.16 -29.00 -18.89
CA GLU A 98 -14.39 -29.81 -17.94
C GLU A 98 -15.06 -29.77 -16.57
N ALA A 99 -15.09 -30.89 -15.84
CA ALA A 99 -15.68 -30.92 -14.51
C ALA A 99 -14.84 -30.11 -13.50
N PRO A 100 -15.49 -29.41 -12.53
CA PRO A 100 -14.78 -28.81 -11.41
C PRO A 100 -14.30 -29.88 -10.41
N GLY A 101 -13.68 -29.46 -9.30
CA GLY A 101 -13.32 -30.35 -8.20
C GLY A 101 -14.52 -31.08 -7.57
N GLU A 102 -14.24 -32.10 -6.77
CA GLU A 102 -15.28 -32.85 -6.07
C GLU A 102 -16.14 -31.95 -5.16
N ASP A 103 -17.45 -32.19 -5.14
CA ASP A 103 -18.43 -31.44 -4.34
C ASP A 103 -18.46 -29.91 -4.64
N VAL A 104 -18.14 -29.51 -5.87
CA VAL A 104 -18.27 -28.12 -6.33
C VAL A 104 -19.54 -27.95 -7.16
N ARG A 105 -20.33 -26.93 -6.82
CA ARG A 105 -21.59 -26.62 -7.51
C ARG A 105 -21.34 -25.65 -8.66
N LEU A 106 -21.77 -26.03 -9.86
CA LEU A 106 -21.60 -25.24 -11.08
C LEU A 106 -22.93 -24.56 -11.45
N LEU A 107 -22.90 -23.25 -11.68
CA LEU A 107 -24.02 -22.46 -12.17
C LEU A 107 -23.62 -21.69 -13.44
N PRO A 108 -23.75 -22.30 -14.63
CA PRO A 108 -23.49 -21.62 -15.89
C PRO A 108 -24.47 -20.45 -16.09
N LEU A 109 -23.95 -19.23 -16.22
CA LEU A 109 -24.74 -18.01 -16.42
C LEU A 109 -24.15 -17.16 -17.56
N ASP A 110 -25.02 -16.65 -18.43
CA ASP A 110 -24.65 -15.71 -19.48
C ASP A 110 -24.99 -14.27 -19.07
N PHE A 111 -24.11 -13.66 -18.25
CA PHE A 111 -24.29 -12.28 -17.78
C PHE A 111 -24.39 -11.27 -18.94
N GLU A 112 -23.61 -11.46 -20.00
CA GLU A 112 -23.61 -10.58 -21.17
C GLU A 112 -24.91 -10.72 -21.96
N GLY A 113 -25.38 -11.94 -22.20
CA GLY A 113 -26.65 -12.18 -22.89
C GLY A 113 -27.85 -11.60 -22.13
N VAL A 114 -27.83 -11.67 -20.79
CA VAL A 114 -28.81 -11.00 -19.94
C VAL A 114 -28.74 -9.48 -20.12
N ALA A 115 -27.56 -8.90 -20.01
CA ALA A 115 -27.34 -7.46 -20.14
C ALA A 115 -27.76 -6.91 -21.52
N LEU A 116 -27.54 -7.68 -22.59
CA LEU A 116 -27.98 -7.32 -23.95
C LEU A 116 -29.50 -7.25 -24.07
N ARG A 117 -30.26 -8.11 -23.37
CA ARG A 117 -31.73 -8.01 -23.31
C ARG A 117 -32.22 -6.74 -22.60
N LEU A 118 -31.43 -6.24 -21.63
CA LEU A 118 -31.65 -4.95 -20.96
C LEU A 118 -31.20 -3.74 -21.83
N GLY A 119 -30.66 -4.02 -23.02
CA GLY A 119 -30.33 -3.02 -24.04
C GLY A 119 -28.85 -2.67 -24.15
N ASN A 120 -27.99 -3.09 -23.21
CA ASN A 120 -26.56 -2.79 -23.28
C ASN A 120 -25.69 -3.79 -22.50
N ARG A 121 -24.58 -4.23 -23.11
CA ARG A 121 -23.59 -5.13 -22.47
C ARG A 121 -23.02 -4.58 -21.15
N VAL A 122 -23.01 -3.25 -20.95
CA VAL A 122 -22.41 -2.62 -19.76
C VAL A 122 -23.10 -3.05 -18.46
N PHE A 123 -24.36 -3.52 -18.55
CA PHE A 123 -25.11 -4.00 -17.39
C PHE A 123 -24.67 -5.37 -16.89
N ALA A 124 -23.81 -6.09 -17.63
CA ALA A 124 -23.35 -7.44 -17.24
C ALA A 124 -22.69 -7.45 -15.85
N ASN A 125 -21.99 -6.37 -15.50
CA ASN A 125 -21.37 -6.22 -14.19
C ASN A 125 -22.40 -6.20 -13.05
N MET A 126 -23.56 -5.55 -13.27
CA MET A 126 -24.63 -5.52 -12.27
C MET A 126 -25.37 -6.85 -12.20
N VAL A 127 -25.54 -7.56 -13.33
CA VAL A 127 -26.09 -8.93 -13.31
C VAL A 127 -25.17 -9.86 -12.50
N ALA A 128 -23.86 -9.82 -12.75
CA ALA A 128 -22.88 -10.59 -11.97
C ALA A 128 -22.90 -10.22 -10.48
N THR A 129 -22.97 -8.92 -10.18
CA THR A 129 -23.07 -8.43 -8.79
C THR A 129 -24.31 -8.98 -8.09
N GLY A 130 -25.48 -8.89 -8.70
CA GLY A 130 -26.73 -9.40 -8.15
C GLY A 130 -26.69 -10.91 -7.90
N ALA A 131 -26.13 -11.68 -8.84
CA ALA A 131 -25.94 -13.11 -8.68
C ALA A 131 -25.03 -13.45 -7.47
N VAL A 132 -23.91 -12.75 -7.33
CA VAL A 132 -22.99 -12.97 -6.20
C VAL A 132 -23.66 -12.61 -4.86
N LEU A 133 -24.37 -11.48 -4.78
CA LEU A 133 -25.09 -11.08 -3.56
C LEU A 133 -26.15 -12.12 -3.14
N ALA A 134 -26.86 -12.70 -4.11
CA ALA A 134 -27.83 -13.76 -3.86
C ALA A 134 -27.18 -15.04 -3.29
N ILE A 135 -26.02 -15.46 -3.82
CA ILE A 135 -25.25 -16.60 -3.30
C ILE A 135 -24.74 -16.32 -1.88
N LEU A 136 -24.30 -15.10 -1.62
CA LEU A 136 -23.86 -14.68 -0.30
C LEU A 136 -25.04 -14.56 0.69
N GLY A 137 -26.27 -14.40 0.20
CA GLY A 137 -27.45 -14.17 1.03
C GLY A 137 -27.55 -12.72 1.54
N ILE A 138 -27.05 -11.77 0.75
CA ILE A 138 -27.05 -10.34 1.06
C ILE A 138 -28.19 -9.66 0.29
N GLY A 139 -28.98 -8.85 1.01
CA GLY A 139 -30.10 -8.12 0.41
C GLY A 139 -29.62 -7.03 -0.58
N LEU A 140 -30.48 -6.70 -1.54
CA LEU A 140 -30.12 -5.77 -2.62
C LEU A 140 -30.21 -4.28 -2.25
N GLU A 141 -30.67 -3.90 -1.05
CA GLU A 141 -30.96 -2.49 -0.78
C GLU A 141 -29.69 -1.61 -0.78
N GLU A 142 -28.60 -2.08 -0.16
CA GLU A 142 -27.31 -1.36 -0.20
C GLU A 142 -26.74 -1.31 -1.64
N ALA A 143 -27.01 -2.33 -2.46
CA ALA A 143 -26.63 -2.35 -3.88
C ALA A 143 -27.43 -1.32 -4.70
N ARG A 144 -28.73 -1.19 -4.43
CA ARG A 144 -29.60 -0.18 -5.05
C ARG A 144 -29.20 1.23 -4.63
N GLU A 145 -28.91 1.47 -3.35
CA GLU A 145 -28.38 2.75 -2.87
C GLU A 145 -27.10 3.13 -3.61
N TYR A 146 -26.14 2.20 -3.71
CA TYR A 146 -24.91 2.41 -4.48
C TYR A 146 -25.17 2.79 -5.95
N VAL A 147 -26.08 2.07 -6.63
CA VAL A 147 -26.45 2.34 -8.02
C VAL A 147 -27.03 3.74 -8.17
N ARG A 148 -27.93 4.15 -7.26
CA ARG A 148 -28.53 5.49 -7.24
C ARG A 148 -27.46 6.58 -7.06
N GLU A 149 -26.56 6.42 -6.09
CA GLU A 149 -25.49 7.39 -5.81
C GLU A 149 -24.52 7.53 -7.00
N THR A 150 -24.06 6.40 -7.53
CA THR A 150 -23.00 6.35 -8.55
C THR A 150 -23.51 6.84 -9.91
N PHE A 151 -24.74 6.48 -10.27
CA PHE A 151 -25.29 6.77 -11.59
C PHE A 151 -26.31 7.92 -11.61
N ALA A 152 -26.52 8.62 -10.49
CA ALA A 152 -27.42 9.77 -10.40
C ALA A 152 -27.22 10.79 -11.54
N ARG A 153 -25.95 11.11 -11.84
CA ARG A 153 -25.59 12.09 -12.89
C ARG A 153 -25.88 11.58 -14.31
N LYS A 154 -26.08 10.28 -14.52
CA LYS A 154 -26.39 9.67 -15.82
C LYS A 154 -27.89 9.58 -16.12
N GLY A 155 -28.74 9.97 -15.16
CA GLY A 155 -30.20 10.06 -15.33
C GLY A 155 -30.96 8.81 -14.85
N PRO A 156 -32.28 8.97 -14.57
CA PRO A 156 -33.10 7.97 -13.89
C PRO A 156 -33.28 6.66 -14.69
N GLU A 157 -33.29 6.72 -16.01
CA GLU A 157 -33.40 5.52 -16.85
C GLU A 157 -32.19 4.59 -16.70
N ILE A 158 -30.98 5.15 -16.64
CA ILE A 158 -29.75 4.38 -16.44
C ILE A 158 -29.72 3.76 -15.04
N VAL A 159 -30.18 4.50 -14.03
CA VAL A 159 -30.31 3.98 -12.66
C VAL A 159 -31.27 2.78 -12.64
N ALA A 160 -32.48 2.93 -13.20
CA ALA A 160 -33.49 1.86 -13.23
C ALA A 160 -32.99 0.59 -13.94
N LYS A 161 -32.29 0.73 -15.08
CA LYS A 161 -31.71 -0.42 -15.80
C LYS A 161 -30.60 -1.14 -15.02
N ASN A 162 -29.80 -0.42 -14.24
CA ASN A 162 -28.80 -1.05 -13.37
C ASN A 162 -29.47 -1.76 -12.18
N GLU A 163 -30.55 -1.20 -11.61
CA GLU A 163 -31.33 -1.88 -10.57
C GLU A 163 -32.01 -3.15 -11.11
N GLU A 164 -32.61 -3.10 -12.31
CA GLU A 164 -33.19 -4.26 -12.98
C GLU A 164 -32.13 -5.35 -13.25
N ALA A 165 -30.92 -4.96 -13.65
CA ALA A 165 -29.82 -5.89 -13.85
C ALA A 165 -29.41 -6.63 -12.56
N LEU A 166 -29.38 -5.94 -11.40
CA LEU A 166 -29.14 -6.57 -10.09
C LEU A 166 -30.22 -7.61 -9.75
N GLU A 167 -31.49 -7.27 -10.01
CA GLU A 167 -32.63 -8.15 -9.75
C GLU A 167 -32.61 -9.40 -10.65
N GLU A 168 -32.27 -9.24 -11.92
CA GLU A 168 -32.17 -10.36 -12.86
C GLU A 168 -31.05 -11.32 -12.47
N GLY A 169 -29.89 -10.80 -12.06
CA GLY A 169 -28.80 -11.61 -11.51
C GLY A 169 -29.23 -12.43 -10.29
N THR A 170 -29.98 -11.80 -9.39
CA THR A 170 -30.53 -12.45 -8.19
C THR A 170 -31.49 -13.58 -8.54
N ARG A 171 -32.44 -13.31 -9.45
CA ARG A 171 -33.45 -14.28 -9.89
C ARG A 171 -32.83 -15.53 -10.51
N LEU A 172 -31.75 -15.38 -11.28
CA LEU A 172 -31.03 -16.50 -11.88
C LEU A 172 -30.47 -17.46 -10.83
N VAL A 173 -29.96 -16.94 -9.72
CA VAL A 173 -29.44 -17.75 -8.61
C VAL A 173 -30.57 -18.39 -7.82
N GLU A 174 -31.64 -17.66 -7.53
CA GLU A 174 -32.80 -18.19 -6.82
C GLU A 174 -33.46 -19.35 -7.58
N ALA A 175 -33.61 -19.22 -8.90
CA ALA A 175 -34.15 -20.26 -9.76
C ALA A 175 -33.31 -21.55 -9.78
N SER A 176 -32.00 -21.44 -9.49
CA SER A 176 -31.10 -22.60 -9.40
C SER A 176 -31.20 -23.37 -8.06
N GLY A 177 -31.86 -22.79 -7.05
CA GLY A 177 -31.93 -23.34 -5.70
C GLY A 177 -30.68 -23.11 -4.83
N LEU A 178 -29.60 -22.52 -5.37
CA LEU A 178 -28.35 -22.27 -4.63
C LEU A 178 -28.49 -21.22 -3.52
N SER A 179 -29.48 -20.33 -3.58
CA SER A 179 -29.75 -19.34 -2.53
C SER A 179 -30.29 -19.95 -1.22
N SER A 180 -30.64 -21.24 -1.21
CA SER A 180 -31.17 -21.94 -0.04
C SER A 180 -30.13 -22.27 1.03
N SER A 181 -28.83 -22.13 0.74
CA SER A 181 -27.73 -22.32 1.68
C SER A 181 -26.68 -21.21 1.48
N PRO A 182 -27.01 -19.98 1.88
CA PRO A 182 -26.16 -18.82 1.62
C PRO A 182 -24.86 -18.88 2.44
N PHE A 183 -23.78 -18.35 1.87
CA PHE A 183 -22.47 -18.33 2.54
C PHE A 183 -22.39 -17.36 3.73
N LEU A 184 -23.14 -16.25 3.68
CA LEU A 184 -23.20 -15.24 4.75
C LEU A 184 -24.62 -15.14 5.38
N GLY A 185 -25.68 -15.44 4.61
CA GLY A 185 -27.07 -15.31 5.03
C GLY A 185 -27.43 -16.14 6.26
N GLY A 186 -28.13 -15.52 7.22
CA GLY A 186 -28.51 -16.13 8.50
C GLY A 186 -27.62 -15.74 9.69
N HIS A 187 -26.45 -15.14 9.43
CA HIS A 187 -25.62 -14.54 10.47
C HIS A 187 -26.05 -13.09 10.70
N GLN A 188 -26.64 -12.79 11.86
CA GLN A 188 -26.69 -11.42 12.34
C GLN A 188 -25.25 -10.98 12.56
N ASN A 189 -24.75 -10.07 11.71
CA ASN A 189 -23.43 -9.50 11.87
C ASN A 189 -23.29 -8.96 13.31
N PRO A 190 -22.38 -9.49 14.15
CA PRO A 190 -22.25 -9.07 15.54
C PRO A 190 -21.66 -7.65 15.70
N SER A 191 -21.16 -7.03 14.62
CA SER A 191 -20.59 -5.68 14.73
C SER A 191 -21.66 -4.61 14.84
N ARG A 192 -21.62 -3.85 15.94
CA ARG A 192 -22.46 -2.65 16.21
C ARG A 192 -22.25 -1.49 15.20
N VAL A 193 -21.37 -1.65 14.21
CA VAL A 193 -21.02 -0.63 13.21
C VAL A 193 -21.75 -0.99 11.92
N SER A 194 -22.66 -0.12 11.48
CA SER A 194 -23.47 -0.38 10.28
C SER A 194 -22.65 -0.29 8.99
N ARG A 195 -21.65 0.60 8.89
CA ARG A 195 -20.84 0.81 7.68
C ARG A 195 -19.36 0.95 8.02
N ARG A 196 -18.48 0.28 7.26
CA ARG A 196 -17.01 0.35 7.39
C ARG A 196 -16.39 1.24 6.33
N TYR A 197 -15.24 1.84 6.66
CA TYR A 197 -14.39 2.46 5.65
C TYR A 197 -13.78 1.38 4.77
N LEU A 198 -13.62 1.65 3.48
CA LEU A 198 -12.89 0.83 2.53
C LEU A 198 -11.86 1.74 1.85
N ILE A 199 -10.58 1.38 1.88
CA ILE A 199 -9.49 2.23 1.38
C ILE A 199 -8.34 1.37 0.86
N SER A 200 -7.70 1.79 -0.23
CA SER A 200 -6.44 1.20 -0.69
C SER A 200 -5.20 1.84 -0.07
N GLY A 201 -4.02 1.21 -0.21
CA GLY A 201 -2.77 1.82 0.25
C GLY A 201 -2.46 3.13 -0.47
N ASN A 202 -2.65 3.20 -1.78
CA ASN A 202 -2.45 4.44 -2.55
C ASN A 202 -3.37 5.58 -2.09
N GLU A 203 -4.65 5.28 -1.85
CA GLU A 203 -5.60 6.26 -1.32
C GLU A 203 -5.22 6.71 0.08
N ALA A 204 -4.72 5.80 0.93
CA ALA A 204 -4.28 6.13 2.27
C ALA A 204 -2.99 6.96 2.30
N LEU A 205 -2.03 6.69 1.40
CA LEU A 205 -0.82 7.51 1.23
C LEU A 205 -1.20 8.94 0.77
N GLY A 206 -2.10 9.05 -0.21
CA GLY A 206 -2.62 10.34 -0.65
C GLY A 206 -3.39 11.08 0.45
N LEU A 207 -4.24 10.38 1.20
CA LEU A 207 -4.96 10.95 2.35
C LEU A 207 -3.98 11.41 3.44
N GLY A 208 -2.96 10.61 3.73
CA GLY A 208 -1.87 10.97 4.63
C GLY A 208 -1.16 12.24 4.20
N ALA A 209 -0.90 12.43 2.91
CA ALA A 209 -0.29 13.65 2.40
C ALA A 209 -1.16 14.89 2.63
N LEU A 210 -2.48 14.80 2.37
CA LEU A 210 -3.41 15.89 2.66
C LEU A 210 -3.45 16.23 4.15
N LEU A 211 -3.53 15.21 5.01
CA LEU A 211 -3.56 15.37 6.47
C LEU A 211 -2.23 15.86 7.05
N ALA A 212 -1.12 15.56 6.37
CA ALA A 212 0.18 16.11 6.69
C ALA A 212 0.32 17.59 6.28
N GLY A 213 -0.67 18.16 5.57
CA GLY A 213 -0.59 19.53 5.06
C GLY A 213 0.35 19.66 3.87
N CYS A 214 0.50 18.61 3.06
CA CYS A 214 1.16 18.67 1.76
C CYS A 214 0.42 19.68 0.86
N THR A 215 1.16 20.61 0.26
CA THR A 215 0.60 21.65 -0.62
C THR A 215 1.18 21.61 -2.02
N PHE A 216 2.16 20.74 -2.27
CA PHE A 216 2.73 20.52 -3.61
C PHE A 216 3.07 19.04 -3.82
N TYR A 217 2.54 18.44 -4.88
CA TYR A 217 2.88 17.09 -5.31
C TYR A 217 3.24 17.11 -6.79
N SER A 218 4.43 16.62 -7.14
CA SER A 218 4.86 16.44 -8.52
C SER A 218 5.21 14.99 -8.78
N ALA A 219 4.78 14.41 -9.89
CA ALA A 219 5.11 13.03 -10.24
C ALA A 219 5.05 12.78 -11.75
N TYR A 220 5.83 11.82 -12.22
CA TYR A 220 5.63 11.18 -13.51
C TYR A 220 4.80 9.89 -13.31
N PRO A 221 3.75 9.63 -14.12
CA PRO A 221 2.93 8.44 -13.94
C PRO A 221 3.74 7.14 -14.10
N MET A 222 3.86 6.36 -13.02
CA MET A 222 4.47 5.03 -13.06
C MET A 222 3.73 4.07 -12.11
N THR A 223 3.35 2.90 -12.63
CA THR A 223 2.72 1.84 -11.80
C THR A 223 3.69 1.35 -10.74
N PRO A 224 3.28 1.15 -9.47
CA PRO A 224 1.92 1.31 -8.93
C PRO A 224 1.66 2.67 -8.24
N SER A 225 2.58 3.65 -8.28
CA SER A 225 2.42 4.94 -7.57
C SER A 225 1.40 5.89 -8.21
N THR A 226 1.01 5.69 -9.47
CA THR A 226 0.03 6.53 -10.19
C THR A 226 -1.29 6.70 -9.44
N GLY A 227 -1.70 5.72 -8.63
CA GLY A 227 -2.92 5.84 -7.80
C GLY A 227 -2.88 7.02 -6.82
N ILE A 228 -1.69 7.35 -6.30
CA ILE A 228 -1.48 8.51 -5.41
C ILE A 228 -1.69 9.82 -6.18
N LEU A 229 -1.10 9.93 -7.38
CA LEU A 229 -1.28 11.09 -8.27
C LEU A 229 -2.76 11.32 -8.57
N ASN A 230 -3.48 10.27 -8.98
CA ASN A 230 -4.91 10.35 -9.28
C ASN A 230 -5.75 10.78 -8.07
N PHE A 231 -5.47 10.21 -6.90
CA PHE A 231 -6.18 10.53 -5.65
C PHE A 231 -6.00 11.99 -5.23
N LEU A 232 -4.77 12.49 -5.32
CA LEU A 232 -4.42 13.86 -4.96
C LEU A 232 -4.96 14.84 -6.00
N ALA A 233 -4.82 14.55 -7.30
CA ALA A 233 -5.35 15.37 -8.38
C ALA A 233 -6.87 15.56 -8.25
N SER A 234 -7.62 14.50 -7.91
CA SER A 234 -9.07 14.58 -7.73
C SER A 234 -9.50 15.39 -6.49
N ARG A 235 -8.55 15.80 -5.64
CA ARG A 235 -8.76 16.56 -4.40
C ARG A 235 -8.02 17.90 -4.39
N ALA A 236 -7.25 18.19 -5.44
CA ALA A 236 -6.35 19.34 -5.52
C ALA A 236 -7.08 20.66 -5.22
N GLU A 237 -8.19 20.93 -5.92
CA GLU A 237 -8.98 22.14 -5.76
C GLU A 237 -9.58 22.27 -4.35
N ALA A 238 -10.15 21.18 -3.82
CA ALA A 238 -10.82 21.18 -2.52
C ALA A 238 -9.88 21.45 -1.33
N TYR A 239 -8.59 21.14 -1.48
CA TYR A 239 -7.59 21.27 -0.42
C TYR A 239 -6.49 22.31 -0.72
N GLY A 240 -6.58 23.04 -1.84
CA GLY A 240 -5.56 24.01 -2.24
C GLY A 240 -4.18 23.38 -2.50
N LEU A 241 -4.16 22.12 -2.95
CA LEU A 241 -2.95 21.37 -3.28
C LEU A 241 -2.61 21.59 -4.77
N ILE A 242 -1.36 21.91 -5.07
CA ILE A 242 -0.85 21.88 -6.44
C ILE A 242 -0.42 20.45 -6.76
N VAL A 243 -0.96 19.90 -7.86
CA VAL A 243 -0.61 18.58 -8.36
C VAL A 243 -0.10 18.73 -9.79
N GLU A 244 1.20 18.48 -9.98
CA GLU A 244 1.87 18.61 -11.27
C GLU A 244 2.23 17.24 -11.83
N GLN A 245 1.75 16.95 -13.04
CA GLN A 245 2.22 15.79 -13.79
C GLN A 245 3.46 16.22 -14.58
N ALA A 246 4.64 15.93 -14.05
CA ALA A 246 5.91 16.27 -14.68
C ALA A 246 6.17 15.44 -15.94
N GLU A 247 7.11 15.89 -16.76
CA GLU A 247 7.54 15.24 -17.99
C GLU A 247 8.36 13.95 -17.77
N ASP A 248 9.07 13.87 -16.64
CA ASP A 248 9.84 12.72 -16.18
C ASP A 248 10.11 12.81 -14.65
N GLU A 249 10.72 11.78 -14.08
CA GLU A 249 11.05 11.72 -12.65
C GLU A 249 12.13 12.72 -12.21
N ILE A 250 13.01 13.17 -13.12
CA ILE A 250 14.05 14.18 -12.83
C ILE A 250 13.38 15.53 -12.61
N ALA A 251 12.47 15.92 -13.50
CA ALA A 251 11.65 17.11 -13.35
C ALA A 251 10.78 17.01 -12.09
N ALA A 252 10.14 15.86 -11.85
CA ALA A 252 9.27 15.66 -10.69
C ALA A 252 9.99 15.92 -9.35
N ILE A 253 11.17 15.32 -9.12
CA ILE A 253 11.90 15.50 -7.87
C ILE A 253 12.41 16.95 -7.72
N ASN A 254 12.90 17.55 -8.80
CA ASN A 254 13.43 18.92 -8.76
C ASN A 254 12.32 19.97 -8.54
N MET A 255 11.12 19.76 -9.09
CA MET A 255 9.94 20.58 -8.77
C MET A 255 9.58 20.48 -7.29
N ALA A 256 9.59 19.28 -6.70
CA ALA A 256 9.30 19.09 -5.27
C ALA A 256 10.35 19.77 -4.39
N ILE A 257 11.64 19.69 -4.74
CA ILE A 257 12.72 20.38 -4.04
C ILE A 257 12.53 21.90 -4.12
N GLY A 258 12.25 22.44 -5.31
CA GLY A 258 11.98 23.87 -5.50
C GLY A 258 10.77 24.36 -4.70
N ALA A 259 9.69 23.59 -4.68
CA ALA A 259 8.51 23.89 -3.88
C ALA A 259 8.82 23.87 -2.37
N SER A 260 9.59 22.89 -1.90
CA SER A 260 10.02 22.82 -0.50
C SER A 260 10.94 23.97 -0.11
N TYR A 261 11.87 24.36 -0.99
CA TYR A 261 12.69 25.55 -0.82
C TYR A 261 11.84 26.81 -0.65
N ALA A 262 10.75 26.95 -1.42
CA ALA A 262 9.78 28.03 -1.31
C ALA A 262 8.84 27.92 -0.08
N GLY A 263 8.92 26.85 0.70
CA GLY A 263 8.17 26.67 1.95
C GLY A 263 6.93 25.79 1.87
N ALA A 264 6.68 25.13 0.74
CA ALA A 264 5.67 24.09 0.65
C ALA A 264 6.10 22.81 1.39
N ARG A 265 5.13 22.07 1.93
CA ARG A 265 5.33 20.64 2.19
C ARG A 265 5.21 19.93 0.86
N ALA A 266 6.33 19.49 0.32
CA ALA A 266 6.40 18.90 -1.00
C ALA A 266 6.65 17.38 -0.95
N MET A 267 5.97 16.66 -1.84
CA MET A 267 6.11 15.22 -1.99
C MET A 267 6.19 14.83 -3.47
N THR A 268 6.88 13.74 -3.76
CA THR A 268 6.82 13.08 -5.08
C THR A 268 6.59 11.58 -4.91
N GLY A 269 6.10 10.92 -5.95
CA GLY A 269 5.85 9.49 -5.95
C GLY A 269 6.33 8.81 -7.22
N THR A 270 6.95 7.65 -7.05
CA THR A 270 7.61 6.89 -8.11
C THR A 270 7.67 5.39 -7.73
N SER A 271 8.51 4.64 -8.40
CA SER A 271 8.84 3.21 -8.20
C SER A 271 10.34 3.03 -8.54
N GLY A 272 10.94 1.88 -8.27
CA GLY A 272 12.40 1.69 -8.35
C GLY A 272 13.08 2.26 -9.60
N GLY A 273 12.53 2.06 -10.80
CA GLY A 273 13.11 2.60 -12.04
C GLY A 273 13.13 4.13 -12.12
N GLY A 274 12.08 4.80 -11.64
CA GLY A 274 12.02 6.25 -11.57
C GLY A 274 12.79 6.80 -10.38
N PHE A 275 12.84 6.07 -9.26
CA PHE A 275 13.70 6.42 -8.12
C PHE A 275 15.20 6.44 -8.50
N CYS A 276 15.64 5.55 -9.40
CA CYS A 276 16.98 5.62 -10.02
C CYS A 276 17.26 6.97 -10.68
N LEU A 277 16.27 7.52 -11.40
CA LEU A 277 16.40 8.84 -12.05
C LEU A 277 16.41 9.97 -11.02
N MET A 278 15.71 9.81 -9.89
CA MET A 278 15.66 10.80 -8.82
C MET A 278 16.92 10.85 -7.96
N CYS A 279 17.87 9.91 -8.08
CA CYS A 279 19.02 9.80 -7.19
C CYS A 279 19.88 11.08 -7.14
N GLU A 280 20.08 11.78 -8.25
CA GLU A 280 20.79 13.06 -8.26
C GLU A 280 20.03 14.14 -7.49
N GLY A 281 18.73 14.28 -7.75
CA GLY A 281 17.86 15.21 -7.02
C GLY A 281 17.78 14.90 -5.52
N LEU A 282 17.80 13.62 -5.13
CA LEU A 282 17.86 13.21 -3.73
C LEU A 282 19.15 13.71 -3.05
N GLY A 283 20.28 13.65 -3.75
CA GLY A 283 21.56 14.22 -3.30
C GLY A 283 21.49 15.73 -3.16
N LEU A 284 20.86 16.43 -4.12
CA LEU A 284 20.63 17.87 -4.04
C LEU A 284 19.78 18.27 -2.84
N ALA A 285 18.69 17.53 -2.57
CA ALA A 285 17.84 17.76 -1.40
C ALA A 285 18.61 17.59 -0.09
N ALA A 286 19.50 16.61 -0.03
CA ALA A 286 20.36 16.37 1.12
C ALA A 286 21.42 17.47 1.30
N MET A 287 22.11 17.86 0.22
CA MET A 287 23.13 18.91 0.24
C MET A 287 22.54 20.25 0.71
N THR A 288 21.40 20.63 0.16
CA THR A 288 20.70 21.89 0.49
C THR A 288 19.87 21.82 1.78
N GLU A 289 19.90 20.67 2.47
CA GLU A 289 19.07 20.38 3.65
C GLU A 289 17.59 20.74 3.42
N THR A 290 17.09 20.42 2.23
CA THR A 290 15.72 20.69 1.79
C THR A 290 14.86 19.45 2.05
N PRO A 291 13.92 19.49 3.00
CA PRO A 291 13.10 18.32 3.33
C PRO A 291 12.07 18.04 2.24
N ILE A 292 11.99 16.77 1.88
CA ILE A 292 11.05 16.26 0.89
C ILE A 292 10.61 14.85 1.32
N VAL A 293 9.40 14.47 0.93
CA VAL A 293 8.92 13.09 1.06
C VAL A 293 8.90 12.44 -0.32
N VAL A 294 9.51 11.27 -0.45
CA VAL A 294 9.56 10.50 -1.70
C VAL A 294 8.88 9.15 -1.45
N ILE A 295 7.85 8.84 -2.23
CA ILE A 295 7.25 7.50 -2.24
C ILE A 295 7.97 6.67 -3.29
N ASP A 296 8.56 5.56 -2.87
CA ASP A 296 9.01 4.51 -3.78
C ASP A 296 8.04 3.32 -3.63
N ALA A 297 7.11 3.22 -4.58
CA ALA A 297 6.13 2.14 -4.63
C ALA A 297 6.76 0.95 -5.37
N GLN A 298 7.37 0.05 -4.61
CA GLN A 298 8.20 -1.02 -5.14
C GLN A 298 7.43 -2.00 -6.03
N ARG A 299 8.11 -2.48 -7.06
CA ARG A 299 7.67 -3.54 -7.97
C ARG A 299 8.89 -4.36 -8.40
N PRO A 300 8.75 -5.59 -8.90
CA PRO A 300 9.90 -6.38 -9.30
C PRO A 300 10.74 -5.65 -10.36
N GLY A 301 12.01 -5.40 -10.05
CA GLY A 301 13.06 -5.07 -11.01
C GLY A 301 13.83 -6.32 -11.45
N PRO A 302 15.06 -6.17 -11.97
CA PRO A 302 15.74 -4.92 -12.32
C PRO A 302 15.16 -4.28 -13.60
N SER A 303 15.56 -3.03 -13.89
CA SER A 303 15.09 -2.27 -15.05
C SER A 303 13.55 -2.15 -15.05
N THR A 304 12.87 -2.40 -16.16
CA THR A 304 11.39 -2.39 -16.21
C THR A 304 10.77 -3.47 -15.32
N GLY A 305 11.41 -4.64 -15.26
CA GLY A 305 10.96 -5.81 -14.52
C GLY A 305 9.49 -6.19 -14.77
N LEU A 306 8.69 -6.31 -13.71
CA LEU A 306 7.27 -6.67 -13.77
C LEU A 306 6.40 -5.53 -13.19
N PRO A 307 5.95 -4.57 -14.02
CA PRO A 307 5.32 -3.35 -13.55
C PRO A 307 4.04 -3.52 -12.70
N THR A 308 3.34 -4.64 -12.88
CA THR A 308 2.01 -4.91 -12.31
C THR A 308 2.05 -6.02 -11.25
N ARG A 309 3.22 -6.18 -10.61
CA ARG A 309 3.53 -7.25 -9.66
C ARG A 309 4.18 -6.66 -8.42
N THR A 310 4.21 -7.43 -7.33
CA THR A 310 4.73 -6.97 -6.03
C THR A 310 6.15 -7.46 -5.77
N ALA A 311 6.95 -6.61 -5.13
CA ALA A 311 8.26 -6.95 -4.59
C ALA A 311 8.66 -5.93 -3.52
N GLN A 312 9.64 -6.29 -2.72
CA GLN A 312 10.27 -5.47 -1.68
C GLN A 312 11.80 -5.42 -1.91
N GLY A 313 12.20 -5.17 -3.16
CA GLY A 313 13.57 -5.31 -3.64
C GLY A 313 14.43 -4.05 -3.59
N ASP A 314 13.89 -2.91 -3.13
CA ASP A 314 14.55 -1.61 -3.27
C ASP A 314 15.13 -1.08 -1.95
N LEU A 315 15.00 -1.80 -0.83
CA LEU A 315 15.46 -1.35 0.50
C LEU A 315 16.93 -0.95 0.51
N LEU A 316 17.86 -1.86 0.17
CA LEU A 316 19.30 -1.54 0.16
C LEU A 316 19.64 -0.48 -0.89
N PHE A 317 18.89 -0.44 -1.99
CA PHE A 317 19.07 0.60 -3.01
C PHE A 317 18.74 1.98 -2.44
N VAL A 318 17.57 2.17 -1.84
CA VAL A 318 17.15 3.44 -1.21
C VAL A 318 18.10 3.86 -0.09
N LEU A 319 18.65 2.91 0.68
CA LEU A 319 19.62 3.19 1.73
C LEU A 319 20.96 3.71 1.21
N HIS A 320 21.34 3.36 -0.01
CA HIS A 320 22.61 3.75 -0.63
C HIS A 320 22.42 4.63 -1.87
N ALA A 321 21.24 5.22 -2.03
CA ALA A 321 20.91 6.03 -3.19
C ALA A 321 21.60 7.40 -3.14
N SER A 322 22.04 7.84 -4.33
CA SER A 322 22.89 9.00 -4.56
C SER A 322 24.34 8.82 -4.07
N HIS A 323 25.22 9.70 -4.56
CA HIS A 323 26.66 9.64 -4.27
C HIS A 323 26.97 10.29 -2.92
N ASP A 324 28.02 9.79 -2.26
CA ASP A 324 28.50 10.22 -0.94
C ASP A 324 27.45 10.03 0.19
N GLU A 325 27.80 10.43 1.41
CA GLU A 325 27.03 10.13 2.61
C GLU A 325 26.10 11.30 3.02
N PHE A 326 24.86 10.98 3.37
CA PHE A 326 23.93 11.93 3.96
C PHE A 326 22.84 11.23 4.79
N PRO A 327 22.26 11.92 5.78
CA PRO A 327 21.13 11.40 6.54
C PRO A 327 19.85 11.33 5.71
N ARG A 328 19.07 10.27 5.90
CA ARG A 328 17.71 10.13 5.37
C ARG A 328 16.87 9.29 6.31
N PHE A 329 15.56 9.48 6.26
CA PHE A 329 14.61 8.55 6.87
C PHE A 329 14.10 7.56 5.84
N VAL A 330 13.89 6.30 6.24
CA VAL A 330 13.22 5.27 5.44
C VAL A 330 12.14 4.60 6.27
N PHE A 331 10.92 4.57 5.74
CA PHE A 331 9.76 3.94 6.35
C PHE A 331 9.14 2.92 5.38
N ALA A 332 8.43 1.93 5.91
CA ALA A 332 7.63 1.01 5.12
C ALA A 332 6.32 0.66 5.85
N PRO A 333 5.21 1.33 5.53
CA PRO A 333 3.94 1.10 6.23
C PRO A 333 3.42 -0.32 5.99
N ARG A 334 2.80 -0.88 7.01
CA ARG A 334 2.32 -2.27 7.04
C ARG A 334 0.94 -2.49 6.42
N ASP A 335 0.10 -1.47 6.46
CA ASP A 335 -1.30 -1.47 6.03
C ASP A 335 -1.76 -0.03 5.70
N PRO A 336 -2.94 0.17 5.06
CA PRO A 336 -3.42 1.52 4.77
C PRO A 336 -3.55 2.46 5.97
N GLN A 337 -3.95 1.95 7.15
CA GLN A 337 -4.06 2.80 8.34
C GLN A 337 -2.67 3.33 8.76
N GLU A 338 -1.65 2.48 8.75
CA GLU A 338 -0.28 2.90 9.02
C GLU A 338 0.30 3.74 7.89
N ALA A 339 -0.06 3.51 6.63
CA ALA A 339 0.37 4.31 5.48
C ALA A 339 -0.02 5.78 5.63
N LEU A 340 -1.26 6.04 6.04
CA LEU A 340 -1.75 7.39 6.36
C LEU A 340 -0.87 8.05 7.44
N ASN A 341 -0.65 7.35 8.56
CA ASN A 341 0.13 7.89 9.68
C ASN A 341 1.62 8.07 9.32
N THR A 342 2.17 7.18 8.51
CA THR A 342 3.57 7.18 8.09
C THR A 342 3.88 8.39 7.22
N VAL A 343 2.96 8.81 6.34
CA VAL A 343 3.17 10.04 5.56
C VAL A 343 3.22 11.28 6.46
N ILE A 344 2.31 11.39 7.43
CA ILE A 344 2.31 12.51 8.41
C ILE A 344 3.64 12.54 9.17
N ARG A 345 4.06 11.38 9.66
CA ARG A 345 5.32 11.21 10.38
C ARG A 345 6.53 11.56 9.50
N ALA A 346 6.56 11.08 8.26
CA ALA A 346 7.64 11.36 7.32
C ALA A 346 7.79 12.86 7.07
N PHE A 347 6.68 13.59 6.88
CA PHE A 347 6.73 15.06 6.77
C PHE A 347 7.24 15.72 8.04
N ASN A 348 6.74 15.31 9.21
CA ASN A 348 7.14 15.88 10.49
C ASN A 348 8.65 15.69 10.74
N LEU A 349 9.17 14.49 10.49
CA LEU A 349 10.58 14.16 10.68
C LEU A 349 11.46 14.78 9.58
N ALA A 350 11.04 14.74 8.32
CA ALA A 350 11.75 15.42 7.23
C ALA A 350 11.92 16.90 7.55
N GLU A 351 10.85 17.62 7.93
CA GLU A 351 10.95 19.03 8.27
C GLU A 351 11.79 19.29 9.53
N LYS A 352 11.62 18.48 10.59
CA LYS A 352 12.33 18.66 11.86
C LYS A 352 13.84 18.54 11.67
N TYR A 353 14.29 17.57 10.88
CA TYR A 353 15.71 17.30 10.68
C TYR A 353 16.26 17.90 9.38
N GLN A 354 15.40 18.43 8.53
CA GLN A 354 15.77 19.02 7.24
C GLN A 354 16.53 18.01 6.36
N VAL A 355 15.90 16.85 6.16
CA VAL A 355 16.46 15.70 5.40
C VAL A 355 15.39 15.09 4.50
N PRO A 356 15.78 14.33 3.45
CA PRO A 356 14.84 13.52 2.70
C PRO A 356 14.24 12.40 3.57
N ALA A 357 12.95 12.11 3.37
CA ALA A 357 12.27 10.94 3.90
C ALA A 357 11.72 10.09 2.75
N ILE A 358 12.09 8.81 2.72
CA ILE A 358 11.60 7.85 1.74
C ILE A 358 10.58 6.92 2.40
N ILE A 359 9.47 6.69 1.71
CA ILE A 359 8.45 5.72 2.12
C ILE A 359 8.41 4.62 1.07
N LEU A 360 8.81 3.43 1.47
CA LEU A 360 8.74 2.20 0.69
C LEU A 360 7.33 1.61 0.80
N SER A 361 6.55 1.75 -0.27
CA SER A 361 5.34 0.94 -0.48
C SER A 361 5.69 -0.24 -1.40
N ASP A 362 4.72 -1.07 -1.74
CA ASP A 362 4.81 -2.04 -2.82
C ASP A 362 3.48 -2.13 -3.57
N GLN A 363 3.48 -2.79 -4.74
CA GLN A 363 2.26 -2.96 -5.54
C GLN A 363 1.13 -3.63 -4.76
N TYR A 364 1.45 -4.58 -3.88
CA TYR A 364 0.44 -5.25 -3.08
C TYR A 364 -0.27 -4.26 -2.14
N LEU A 365 0.48 -3.46 -1.36
CA LEU A 365 -0.12 -2.43 -0.50
C LEU A 365 -0.87 -1.38 -1.33
N ALA A 366 -0.30 -0.96 -2.44
CA ALA A 366 -0.84 0.11 -3.29
C ALA A 366 -2.26 -0.20 -3.79
N ASP A 367 -2.47 -1.42 -4.29
CA ASP A 367 -3.70 -1.81 -5.00
C ASP A 367 -4.69 -2.57 -4.11
N THR A 368 -4.20 -3.25 -3.06
CA THR A 368 -5.09 -3.98 -2.15
C THR A 368 -5.99 -3.00 -1.40
N ARG A 369 -7.24 -3.40 -1.14
CA ARG A 369 -8.17 -2.63 -0.30
C ARG A 369 -8.47 -3.35 1.00
N TRP A 370 -8.56 -2.56 2.06
CA TRP A 370 -8.89 -3.02 3.40
C TRP A 370 -10.08 -2.25 3.93
N SER A 371 -10.83 -2.93 4.78
CA SER A 371 -11.89 -2.31 5.55
C SER A 371 -11.50 -2.06 7.01
N TYR A 372 -11.99 -0.93 7.53
CA TYR A 372 -11.71 -0.50 8.90
C TYR A 372 -12.97 0.05 9.57
N ASP A 373 -13.12 -0.20 10.87
CA ASP A 373 -14.14 0.48 11.70
C ASP A 373 -13.99 1.99 11.67
N ARG A 374 -12.75 2.46 11.68
CA ARG A 374 -12.37 3.86 11.71
C ARG A 374 -10.98 4.01 11.13
N LEU A 375 -10.75 5.14 10.49
CA LEU A 375 -9.40 5.63 10.23
C LEU A 375 -9.06 6.67 11.29
N SER A 376 -7.83 6.65 11.78
CA SER A 376 -7.35 7.55 12.83
C SER A 376 -6.01 8.16 12.47
N CYS A 377 -5.80 9.40 12.90
CA CYS A 377 -4.49 10.06 12.82
C CYS A 377 -3.83 9.94 14.19
N GLU A 378 -2.72 9.20 14.26
CA GLU A 378 -1.93 9.07 15.50
C GLU A 378 -1.05 10.29 15.74
N GLU A 379 -0.47 10.82 14.66
CA GLU A 379 0.31 12.05 14.66
C GLU A 379 -0.48 13.20 14.02
N ARG A 380 -0.16 14.43 14.41
CA ARG A 380 -0.65 15.65 13.76
C ARG A 380 0.50 16.29 12.98
N PRO A 381 0.21 17.04 11.90
CA PRO A 381 1.24 17.82 11.22
C PRO A 381 1.84 18.86 12.19
N ILE A 382 3.17 18.88 12.28
CA ILE A 382 3.93 19.80 13.11
C ILE A 382 4.76 20.70 12.21
N ARG A 383 4.61 22.03 12.30
CA ARG A 383 5.60 22.94 11.72
C ARG A 383 6.70 23.19 12.75
N PRO A 384 7.91 22.60 12.62
CA PRO A 384 8.96 22.79 13.61
C PRO A 384 9.36 24.26 13.67
N SER A 385 9.59 24.77 14.89
CA SER A 385 10.15 26.11 15.10
C SER A 385 11.63 26.06 14.77
N LEU A 386 11.97 26.36 13.52
CA LEU A 386 13.35 26.52 13.04
C LEU A 386 13.71 28.01 12.99
N SER A 387 13.30 28.75 14.02
CA SER A 387 13.36 30.21 14.07
C SER A 387 14.79 30.71 14.22
N TRP A 388 15.10 31.76 13.48
CA TRP A 388 16.24 32.63 13.71
C TRP A 388 15.81 33.78 14.63
N ASP A 389 16.59 34.08 15.65
CA ASP A 389 16.24 35.06 16.69
C ASP A 389 16.53 36.53 16.30
N GLY A 390 17.08 36.76 15.12
CA GLY A 390 17.44 38.10 14.64
C GLY A 390 18.68 38.70 15.31
N ALA A 391 19.29 38.02 16.30
CA ALA A 391 20.39 38.57 17.10
C ALA A 391 21.75 38.55 16.38
N SER A 392 21.89 37.74 15.34
CA SER A 392 23.11 37.59 14.53
C SER A 392 22.76 37.46 13.06
N PRO A 393 23.63 37.77 12.08
CA PRO A 393 23.30 37.57 10.67
C PRO A 393 22.84 36.14 10.39
N TYR A 394 21.72 35.98 9.69
CA TYR A 394 21.17 34.67 9.36
C TYR A 394 22.18 33.82 8.58
N ARG A 395 22.30 32.55 9.00
CA ARG A 395 23.17 31.53 8.41
C ARG A 395 22.33 30.28 8.18
N ARG A 396 21.92 30.04 6.93
CA ARG A 396 21.06 28.92 6.53
C ARG A 396 21.65 27.57 6.94
N TYR A 397 22.97 27.44 6.93
CA TYR A 397 23.71 26.21 7.25
C TYR A 397 24.59 26.39 8.50
N ALA A 398 24.12 27.18 9.48
CA ALA A 398 24.82 27.39 10.73
C ALA A 398 25.31 26.08 11.37
N LEU A 399 26.57 26.05 11.82
CA LEU A 399 27.15 24.92 12.54
C LEU A 399 26.55 24.86 13.95
N THR A 400 25.56 23.99 14.16
CA THR A 400 24.91 23.79 15.46
C THR A 400 25.36 22.50 16.14
N PRO A 401 25.26 22.38 17.48
CA PRO A 401 25.66 21.18 18.20
C PRO A 401 24.91 19.91 17.76
N ASP A 402 23.67 20.02 17.31
CA ASP A 402 22.81 18.92 16.84
C ASP A 402 22.78 18.76 15.30
N GLY A 403 23.47 19.64 14.57
CA GLY A 403 23.51 19.67 13.11
C GLY A 403 22.29 20.29 12.42
N ILE A 404 21.27 20.72 13.17
CA ILE A 404 20.02 21.30 12.65
C ILE A 404 20.11 22.84 12.70
N SER A 405 20.29 23.45 11.53
CA SER A 405 20.36 24.92 11.41
C SER A 405 18.96 25.56 11.44
N PRO A 406 18.82 26.82 11.88
CA PRO A 406 17.61 27.60 11.63
C PRO A 406 17.27 27.63 10.13
N ARG A 407 15.97 27.65 9.80
CA ARG A 407 15.49 27.61 8.42
C ARG A 407 14.42 28.66 8.21
N LEU A 408 14.73 29.61 7.33
CA LEU A 408 13.81 30.58 6.76
C LEU A 408 13.51 30.24 5.29
N PHE A 409 12.47 30.87 4.75
CA PHE A 409 12.05 30.71 3.36
C PHE A 409 12.36 31.98 2.55
N PRO A 410 12.62 31.86 1.24
CA PRO A 410 12.76 33.00 0.34
C PRO A 410 11.56 33.95 0.42
N GLY A 411 11.82 35.25 0.28
CA GLY A 411 10.81 36.30 0.46
C GLY A 411 10.48 36.62 1.92
N GLY A 412 11.15 35.96 2.87
CA GLY A 412 11.06 36.24 4.30
C GLY A 412 12.04 37.34 4.78
N GLU A 413 12.46 37.22 6.04
CA GLU A 413 13.19 38.26 6.78
C GLU A 413 14.68 38.37 6.43
N ALA A 414 15.26 37.36 5.79
CA ALA A 414 16.68 37.32 5.43
C ALA A 414 16.90 36.62 4.09
N LEU A 415 18.08 36.84 3.51
CA LEU A 415 18.52 36.13 2.31
C LEU A 415 18.70 34.64 2.64
N VAL A 416 18.05 33.79 1.85
CA VAL A 416 18.22 32.34 1.89
C VAL A 416 18.95 31.94 0.61
N VAL A 417 20.08 31.25 0.75
CA VAL A 417 20.88 30.74 -0.37
C VAL A 417 20.93 29.23 -0.28
N ALA A 418 20.78 28.56 -1.42
CA ALA A 418 20.97 27.13 -1.56
C ALA A 418 21.89 26.89 -2.76
N ASP A 419 22.87 26.02 -2.55
CA ASP A 419 23.90 25.68 -3.54
C ASP A 419 24.10 24.16 -3.55
N SER A 420 24.36 23.61 -4.72
CA SER A 420 24.65 22.19 -4.92
C SER A 420 26.09 21.83 -4.58
N ASP A 421 27.01 22.81 -4.66
CA ASP A 421 28.38 22.65 -4.22
C ASP A 421 28.45 22.58 -2.69
N GLU A 422 29.59 22.12 -2.15
CA GLU A 422 29.84 22.34 -0.73
C GLU A 422 29.85 23.85 -0.46
N HIS A 423 29.29 24.24 0.68
CA HIS A 423 29.01 25.64 0.97
C HIS A 423 29.35 26.03 2.40
N ASP A 424 29.55 27.32 2.60
CA ASP A 424 29.71 27.90 3.91
C ASP A 424 28.37 28.01 4.67
N GLU A 425 28.41 28.49 5.91
CA GLU A 425 27.21 28.62 6.75
C GLU A 425 26.14 29.56 6.16
N ARG A 426 26.50 30.41 5.19
CA ARG A 426 25.58 31.32 4.48
C ARG A 426 24.98 30.68 3.23
N GLY A 427 25.57 29.60 2.73
CA GLY A 427 25.14 28.88 1.54
C GLY A 427 25.92 29.24 0.27
N HIS A 428 27.11 29.83 0.40
CA HIS A 428 27.97 30.12 -0.75
C HIS A 428 29.02 29.03 -0.94
N LEU A 429 29.28 28.67 -2.20
CA LEU A 429 30.32 27.72 -2.61
C LEU A 429 31.64 27.91 -1.85
N THR A 430 32.22 26.79 -1.41
CA THR A 430 33.52 26.75 -0.75
C THR A 430 34.30 25.50 -1.11
N GLU A 431 35.63 25.65 -1.25
CA GLU A 431 36.59 24.55 -1.38
C GLU A 431 37.51 24.45 -0.15
N ASP A 432 37.19 25.15 0.95
CA ASP A 432 37.96 25.04 2.18
C ASP A 432 37.83 23.64 2.80
N LEU A 433 38.95 22.93 2.89
CA LEU A 433 38.97 21.52 3.30
C LEU A 433 38.57 21.31 4.77
N ALA A 434 38.85 22.29 5.65
CA ALA A 434 38.44 22.21 7.05
C ALA A 434 36.93 22.44 7.18
N LEU A 435 36.39 23.36 6.39
CA LEU A 435 34.96 23.66 6.35
C LEU A 435 34.15 22.52 5.71
N ARG A 436 34.64 21.92 4.62
CA ARG A 436 34.03 20.69 4.04
C ARG A 436 33.88 19.61 5.10
N LYS A 437 34.93 19.36 5.89
CA LYS A 437 34.87 18.40 6.99
C LYS A 437 33.80 18.80 8.02
N ALA A 438 33.79 20.05 8.47
CA ALA A 438 32.83 20.52 9.46
C ALA A 438 31.37 20.44 8.97
N MET A 439 31.11 20.76 7.70
CA MET A 439 29.77 20.68 7.10
C MET A 439 29.30 19.25 6.90
N GLN A 440 30.19 18.35 6.49
CA GLN A 440 29.86 16.93 6.41
C GLN A 440 29.55 16.34 7.79
N GLU A 441 30.37 16.65 8.79
CA GLU A 441 30.13 16.24 10.18
C GLU A 441 28.81 16.81 10.71
N LYS A 442 28.47 18.06 10.41
CA LYS A 442 27.20 18.69 10.76
C LYS A 442 26.01 17.90 10.17
N ARG A 443 26.02 17.63 8.86
CA ARG A 443 24.94 16.87 8.20
C ARG A 443 24.80 15.48 8.83
N MET A 444 25.90 14.77 9.03
CA MET A 444 25.87 13.40 9.57
C MET A 444 25.50 13.32 11.05
N ARG A 445 25.80 14.37 11.84
CA ARG A 445 25.42 14.42 13.27
C ARG A 445 23.92 14.33 13.50
N LYS A 446 23.12 14.77 12.53
CA LYS A 446 21.66 14.60 12.56
C LYS A 446 21.25 13.15 12.80
N LEU A 447 22.01 12.16 12.29
CA LEU A 447 21.69 10.74 12.51
C LEU A 447 21.64 10.36 13.99
N GLU A 448 22.46 10.98 14.85
CA GLU A 448 22.49 10.68 16.28
C GLU A 448 21.15 11.03 16.96
N VAL A 449 20.58 12.17 16.59
CA VAL A 449 19.28 12.61 17.13
C VAL A 449 18.11 11.99 16.39
N MET A 450 18.26 11.65 15.11
CA MET A 450 17.23 10.94 14.32
C MET A 450 16.97 9.53 14.86
N ARG A 451 18.01 8.77 15.26
CA ARG A 451 17.86 7.41 15.82
C ARG A 451 16.94 7.34 17.04
N LYS A 452 16.86 8.42 17.82
CA LYS A 452 16.00 8.52 19.02
C LYS A 452 14.52 8.70 18.68
N GLU A 453 14.21 9.17 17.48
CA GLU A 453 12.84 9.30 17.00
C GLU A 453 12.28 7.97 16.50
N MET A 454 13.17 7.07 16.05
CA MET A 454 12.79 5.83 15.38
C MET A 454 12.12 4.86 16.36
N ARG A 455 11.00 4.30 15.94
CA ARG A 455 10.21 3.38 16.75
C ARG A 455 10.83 2.00 16.72
N LEU A 456 10.88 1.33 17.87
CA LEU A 456 11.12 -0.12 17.89
C LEU A 456 10.00 -0.84 17.12
N PRO A 457 10.30 -1.99 16.48
CA PRO A 457 9.31 -2.72 15.70
C PRO A 457 8.18 -3.25 16.59
N PHE A 458 7.01 -3.42 16.01
CA PHE A 458 5.85 -4.00 16.68
C PHE A 458 6.13 -5.45 17.09
N VAL A 459 5.57 -5.90 18.22
CA VAL A 459 5.81 -7.25 18.77
C VAL A 459 4.51 -7.96 19.15
N LEU A 460 4.41 -9.23 18.73
CA LEU A 460 3.61 -10.25 19.40
C LEU A 460 4.51 -11.38 19.84
N GLU A 461 4.54 -11.66 21.14
CA GLU A 461 5.41 -12.70 21.71
C GLU A 461 5.00 -14.11 21.27
N GLY A 462 5.98 -15.00 21.17
CA GLY A 462 5.80 -16.43 20.89
C GLY A 462 6.99 -17.25 21.39
N LYS A 463 6.77 -18.53 21.66
CA LYS A 463 7.76 -19.40 22.32
C LYS A 463 8.58 -20.25 21.37
N ASP A 464 7.99 -20.68 20.26
CA ASP A 464 8.60 -21.68 19.38
C ASP A 464 9.51 -21.01 18.33
N ALA A 465 9.07 -19.88 17.79
CA ALA A 465 9.81 -19.09 16.80
C ALA A 465 9.26 -17.68 16.69
N THR A 466 9.97 -16.80 15.97
CA THR A 466 9.54 -15.42 15.72
C THR A 466 9.67 -15.09 14.25
N LEU A 467 8.55 -14.76 13.61
CA LEU A 467 8.54 -14.25 12.24
C LEU A 467 8.90 -12.77 12.25
N ILE A 468 9.89 -12.39 11.45
CA ILE A 468 10.34 -11.00 11.30
C ILE A 468 9.96 -10.52 9.91
N GLY A 469 9.25 -9.41 9.80
CA GLY A 469 8.84 -8.84 8.51
C GLY A 469 8.82 -7.33 8.52
N TRP A 470 8.52 -6.75 7.36
CA TRP A 470 8.40 -5.32 7.14
C TRP A 470 7.44 -5.00 5.99
N GLY A 471 6.92 -3.77 5.94
CA GLY A 471 5.95 -3.36 4.92
C GLY A 471 4.75 -4.31 4.82
N SER A 472 4.33 -4.62 3.60
CA SER A 472 3.11 -5.41 3.33
C SER A 472 3.10 -6.86 3.82
N THR A 473 4.22 -7.42 4.29
CA THR A 473 4.23 -8.80 4.84
C THR A 473 3.43 -8.92 6.14
N TRP A 474 3.12 -7.80 6.79
CA TRP A 474 2.36 -7.74 8.04
C TRP A 474 1.12 -8.61 8.07
N GLY A 475 0.24 -8.40 7.10
CA GLY A 475 -1.08 -8.99 7.11
C GLY A 475 -1.06 -10.50 6.99
N VAL A 476 -0.15 -11.05 6.16
CA VAL A 476 0.03 -12.50 6.01
C VAL A 476 0.72 -13.11 7.24
N LEU A 477 1.67 -12.42 7.88
CA LEU A 477 2.35 -12.93 9.08
C LEU A 477 1.39 -13.11 10.26
N LEU A 478 0.43 -12.19 10.43
CA LEU A 478 -0.62 -12.32 11.46
C LEU A 478 -1.53 -13.53 11.21
N GLU A 479 -1.90 -13.77 9.95
CA GLU A 479 -2.74 -14.91 9.56
C GLU A 479 -2.00 -16.24 9.71
N VAL A 480 -0.72 -16.30 9.34
CA VAL A 480 0.15 -17.47 9.53
C VAL A 480 0.32 -17.78 11.02
N ARG A 481 0.56 -16.75 11.85
CA ARG A 481 0.58 -16.91 13.32
C ARG A 481 -0.74 -17.53 13.82
N LYS A 482 -1.89 -17.03 13.36
CA LYS A 482 -3.21 -17.54 13.73
C LYS A 482 -3.39 -19.00 13.32
N ALA A 483 -3.04 -19.34 12.07
CA ALA A 483 -3.17 -20.68 11.52
C ALA A 483 -2.26 -21.70 12.23
N LEU A 484 -1.00 -21.36 12.49
CA LEU A 484 -0.08 -22.22 13.25
C LEU A 484 -0.48 -22.33 14.73
N GLY A 485 -1.05 -21.27 15.31
CA GLY A 485 -1.65 -21.30 16.65
C GLY A 485 -2.77 -22.35 16.79
N GLN A 486 -3.61 -22.49 15.76
CA GLN A 486 -4.65 -23.54 15.71
C GLN A 486 -4.06 -24.96 15.64
N LYS A 487 -2.83 -25.09 15.14
CA LYS A 487 -2.04 -26.34 15.13
C LYS A 487 -1.17 -26.52 16.39
N GLY A 488 -1.37 -25.68 17.42
CA GLY A 488 -0.68 -25.78 18.71
C GLY A 488 0.71 -25.16 18.77
N LYS A 489 1.12 -24.37 17.76
CA LYS A 489 2.43 -23.68 17.74
C LYS A 489 2.31 -22.25 18.28
N SER A 490 3.29 -21.82 19.06
CA SER A 490 3.41 -20.47 19.61
C SER A 490 4.39 -19.64 18.80
N ILE A 491 3.89 -18.97 17.75
CA ILE A 491 4.69 -18.21 16.79
C ILE A 491 4.64 -16.72 17.08
N GLY A 492 5.78 -16.10 17.39
CA GLY A 492 6.00 -14.66 17.56
C GLY A 492 5.97 -13.89 16.25
N VAL A 493 5.71 -12.58 16.31
CA VAL A 493 5.82 -11.65 15.17
C VAL A 493 6.57 -10.40 15.62
N VAL A 494 7.62 -10.02 14.88
CA VAL A 494 8.30 -8.73 14.99
C VAL A 494 8.17 -8.03 13.63
N HIS A 495 7.60 -6.83 13.60
CA HIS A 495 7.33 -6.15 12.33
C HIS A 495 7.83 -4.71 12.30
N PHE A 496 8.62 -4.38 11.28
CA PHE A 496 9.26 -3.08 11.10
C PHE A 496 8.44 -2.17 10.17
N SER A 497 8.21 -0.94 10.64
CA SER A 497 7.68 0.17 9.84
C SER A 497 8.68 1.31 9.73
N ASP A 498 9.47 1.55 10.78
CA ASP A 498 10.61 2.47 10.82
C ASP A 498 11.88 1.66 10.46
N LEU A 499 12.46 1.89 9.27
CA LEU A 499 13.54 1.04 8.72
C LEU A 499 14.93 1.67 8.82
N TYR A 500 15.04 2.98 8.59
CA TYR A 500 16.34 3.65 8.69
C TYR A 500 16.21 5.13 9.10
N PRO A 501 17.07 5.64 9.99
CA PRO A 501 18.09 4.88 10.73
C PRO A 501 17.47 3.85 11.67
N LEU A 502 18.23 2.81 12.06
CA LEU A 502 17.69 1.82 12.98
C LEU A 502 17.52 2.42 14.39
N PRO A 503 16.47 2.02 15.13
CA PRO A 503 16.17 2.56 16.46
C PRO A 503 17.25 2.21 17.50
N GLU A 504 17.46 3.11 18.45
CA GLU A 504 18.35 2.84 19.60
C GLU A 504 17.89 1.58 20.37
N GLY A 505 18.85 0.76 20.82
CA GLY A 505 18.57 -0.45 21.58
C GLY A 505 18.05 -1.65 20.77
N LEU A 506 17.95 -1.54 19.43
CA LEU A 506 17.42 -2.60 18.58
C LEU A 506 18.13 -3.95 18.76
N ARG A 507 19.46 -3.93 18.90
CA ARG A 507 20.26 -5.15 19.08
C ARG A 507 19.81 -5.94 20.32
N ASP A 508 19.69 -5.29 21.46
CA ASP A 508 19.30 -5.97 22.70
C ASP A 508 17.83 -6.36 22.68
N PHE A 509 17.00 -5.56 22.01
CA PHE A 509 15.62 -5.91 21.73
C PHE A 509 15.50 -7.23 20.95
N LEU A 510 16.27 -7.40 19.86
CA LEU A 510 16.19 -8.55 18.96
C LEU A 510 16.73 -9.85 19.57
N LYS A 511 17.72 -9.78 20.48
CA LYS A 511 18.29 -10.96 21.17
C LYS A 511 17.27 -11.77 21.97
N ARG A 512 16.13 -11.19 22.31
CA ARG A 512 15.12 -11.82 23.18
C ARG A 512 14.23 -12.83 22.44
N PHE A 513 14.22 -12.78 21.10
CA PHE A 513 13.29 -13.56 20.31
C PHE A 513 13.87 -14.91 19.88
N PRO A 514 13.15 -16.03 20.14
CA PRO A 514 13.62 -17.35 19.76
C PRO A 514 13.48 -17.58 18.26
N ASN A 515 14.42 -18.33 17.68
CA ASN A 515 14.41 -18.84 16.31
C ASN A 515 13.87 -17.81 15.28
N PRO A 516 14.56 -16.67 15.08
CA PRO A 516 14.09 -15.64 14.18
C PRO A 516 14.07 -16.15 12.73
N VAL A 517 12.95 -15.98 12.06
CA VAL A 517 12.75 -16.28 10.63
C VAL A 517 12.35 -15.00 9.92
N VAL A 518 13.20 -14.49 9.02
CA VAL A 518 12.92 -13.25 8.29
C VAL A 518 12.11 -13.56 7.04
N VAL A 519 11.00 -12.88 6.83
CA VAL A 519 10.07 -13.09 5.71
C VAL A 519 9.99 -11.82 4.85
N GLU A 520 10.43 -11.92 3.59
CA GLU A 520 10.56 -10.76 2.70
C GLU A 520 10.19 -11.10 1.24
N GLN A 521 9.70 -10.09 0.51
CA GLN A 521 9.44 -10.24 -0.94
C GLN A 521 10.63 -9.78 -1.80
N ASN A 522 11.82 -10.30 -1.53
CA ASN A 522 13.00 -10.07 -2.35
C ASN A 522 13.91 -11.30 -2.35
N PHE A 523 14.89 -11.36 -3.25
CA PHE A 523 15.74 -12.54 -3.43
C PHE A 523 16.74 -12.76 -2.29
N SER A 524 17.42 -11.70 -1.82
CA SER A 524 18.57 -11.80 -0.91
C SER A 524 18.23 -11.73 0.59
N GLY A 525 17.02 -11.32 0.96
CA GLY A 525 16.67 -10.95 2.33
C GLY A 525 17.36 -9.64 2.72
N GLN A 526 16.88 -8.53 2.17
CA GLN A 526 17.49 -7.21 2.33
C GLN A 526 17.39 -6.67 3.76
N LEU A 527 16.25 -6.83 4.44
CA LEU A 527 16.13 -6.48 5.85
C LEU A 527 17.05 -7.36 6.69
N ALA A 528 17.09 -8.67 6.44
CA ALA A 528 18.00 -9.55 7.15
C ALA A 528 19.46 -9.09 7.02
N THR A 529 19.86 -8.70 5.80
CA THR A 529 21.21 -8.18 5.52
C THR A 529 21.51 -6.90 6.30
N LEU A 530 20.58 -5.93 6.30
CA LEU A 530 20.72 -4.70 7.07
C LEU A 530 20.84 -4.98 8.59
N LEU A 531 19.99 -5.85 9.12
CA LEU A 531 20.01 -6.21 10.54
C LEU A 531 21.31 -6.90 10.92
N GLU A 532 21.84 -7.80 10.09
CA GLU A 532 23.14 -8.45 10.32
C GLU A 532 24.28 -7.43 10.35
N GLN A 533 24.29 -6.49 9.40
CA GLN A 533 25.30 -5.44 9.30
C GLN A 533 25.31 -4.52 10.54
N GLU A 534 24.14 -4.07 10.97
CA GLU A 534 24.01 -3.04 12.01
C GLU A 534 23.99 -3.62 13.44
N THR A 535 23.51 -4.86 13.62
CA THR A 535 23.35 -5.46 14.94
C THR A 535 24.35 -6.58 15.24
N LEU A 536 25.06 -7.09 14.23
CA LEU A 536 25.95 -8.24 14.32
C LEU A 536 25.26 -9.50 14.87
N LEU A 537 23.94 -9.61 14.72
CA LEU A 537 23.15 -10.79 15.06
C LEU A 537 22.90 -11.61 13.79
N PRO A 538 22.98 -12.96 13.85
CA PRO A 538 22.76 -13.80 12.67
C PRO A 538 21.27 -14.02 12.37
N PHE A 539 20.88 -13.93 11.10
CA PHE A 539 19.53 -14.24 10.62
C PHE A 539 19.56 -15.29 9.49
N PRO A 540 19.92 -16.56 9.81
CA PRO A 540 20.16 -17.60 8.81
C PRO A 540 18.88 -18.19 8.21
N LYS A 541 17.74 -18.08 8.91
CA LYS A 541 16.44 -18.57 8.43
C LYS A 541 15.72 -17.43 7.72
N ARG A 542 15.60 -17.53 6.39
CA ARG A 542 14.95 -16.53 5.55
C ARG A 542 13.94 -17.22 4.65
N ILE A 543 12.73 -16.69 4.59
CA ILE A 543 11.70 -17.09 3.63
C ILE A 543 11.54 -15.92 2.67
N CYS A 544 12.06 -16.11 1.46
CA CYS A 544 12.11 -15.10 0.42
C CYS A 544 11.16 -15.46 -0.72
N ARG A 545 10.37 -14.50 -1.19
CA ARG A 545 9.53 -14.65 -2.40
C ARG A 545 9.86 -13.56 -3.41
N TYR A 546 10.02 -13.93 -4.68
CA TYR A 546 10.50 -13.02 -5.72
C TYR A 546 9.95 -13.37 -7.12
N ASP A 547 8.84 -14.11 -7.16
CA ASP A 547 8.11 -14.47 -8.39
C ASP A 547 7.13 -13.37 -8.84
N GLY A 548 7.04 -12.26 -8.10
CA GLY A 548 6.14 -11.14 -8.37
C GLY A 548 4.73 -11.31 -7.78
N LEU A 549 4.47 -12.40 -7.06
CA LEU A 549 3.20 -12.66 -6.40
C LEU A 549 3.28 -12.36 -4.90
N PRO A 550 2.17 -11.97 -4.26
CA PRO A 550 2.15 -11.83 -2.81
C PRO A 550 2.20 -13.20 -2.13
N PHE A 551 2.67 -13.23 -0.88
CA PHE A 551 2.50 -14.41 -0.04
C PHE A 551 1.01 -14.71 0.21
N LEU A 552 0.62 -15.97 0.01
CA LEU A 552 -0.66 -16.50 0.47
C LEU A 552 -0.48 -17.21 1.80
N VAL A 553 -1.52 -17.21 2.62
CA VAL A 553 -1.47 -17.73 4.00
C VAL A 553 -1.10 -19.21 4.02
N GLU A 554 -1.73 -20.03 3.17
CA GLU A 554 -1.52 -21.48 3.16
C GLU A 554 -0.08 -21.85 2.79
N GLU A 555 0.45 -21.23 1.74
CA GLU A 555 1.82 -21.44 1.27
C GLU A 555 2.85 -21.03 2.32
N LEU A 556 2.66 -19.87 2.96
CA LEU A 556 3.60 -19.41 3.98
C LEU A 556 3.52 -20.23 5.27
N VAL A 557 2.35 -20.79 5.62
CA VAL A 557 2.23 -21.75 6.73
C VAL A 557 3.10 -22.98 6.48
N GLU A 558 3.11 -23.51 5.26
CA GLU A 558 3.94 -24.67 4.89
C GLU A 558 5.42 -24.32 4.93
N GLN A 559 5.83 -23.21 4.32
CA GLN A 559 7.22 -22.74 4.32
C GLN A 559 7.75 -22.48 5.74
N VAL A 560 6.93 -21.87 6.61
CA VAL A 560 7.29 -21.68 8.02
C VAL A 560 7.43 -23.04 8.72
N ALA A 561 6.51 -23.98 8.49
CA ALA A 561 6.60 -25.31 9.11
C ALA A 561 7.85 -26.09 8.67
N GLU A 562 8.35 -25.90 7.46
CA GLU A 562 9.58 -26.55 6.95
C GLU A 562 10.87 -26.00 7.60
N VAL A 563 10.90 -24.72 7.97
CA VAL A 563 12.09 -24.08 8.56
C VAL A 563 12.12 -24.13 10.09
N LEU A 564 11.02 -24.58 10.74
CA LEU A 564 10.90 -24.74 12.19
C LEU A 564 11.20 -26.18 12.62
#